data_AF-B0TKR9-F1
#
_entry.id   AF-B0TKR9-F1
#
_cell.length_a   1.000
_cell.length_b   1.000
_cell.length_c   1.000
_cell.angle_alpha   90.00
_cell.angle_beta   90.00
_cell.angle_gamma   90.00
#
_symmetry.space_group_name_H-M   'P 1'
#
loop_
_entity.id
_entity.type
_entity.pdbx_description
1 polymer ?
#
loop_
_entity_poly.entity_id
_entity_poly.type
_entity_poly.pdbx_seq_one_letter_code
_entity_poly.pdbx_strand_id
1 'polypeptide(L)'
;MIIIGVSILYWYLKRRFPADDTLDTSFPFYFTHFEPKDGLELQTPFWASIFIPIILFICTGIFAWSGSTPDLSAQGFITFLLISQLPIGLLALAIPLAVLTGRIHGTKQTALQIEKANVQIENTEKQILETQQKNKTDLYLAHYKHFSEHLVALEAKWKNTVNGSK
;
A
#
# COMPACT_ATOMS: atom_id res chain seq x y z
N MET A 1 -24.36 -26.10 -11.23
CA MET A 1 -24.01 -25.43 -9.95
C MET A 1 -22.61 -24.83 -9.93
N ILE A 2 -21.56 -25.56 -10.34
CA ILE A 2 -20.17 -25.06 -10.32
C ILE A 2 -19.97 -23.80 -11.17
N ILE A 3 -20.53 -23.78 -12.38
CA ILE A 3 -20.49 -22.60 -13.28
C ILE A 3 -21.13 -21.39 -12.61
N ILE A 4 -22.24 -21.57 -11.89
CA ILE A 4 -22.96 -20.49 -11.22
C ILE A 4 -22.11 -19.88 -10.09
N GLY A 5 -21.43 -20.71 -9.28
CA GLY A 5 -20.56 -20.22 -8.20
C GLY A 5 -19.36 -19.42 -8.73
N VAL A 6 -18.71 -19.90 -9.80
CA VAL A 6 -17.61 -19.19 -10.46
C VAL A 6 -18.11 -17.93 -11.17
N SER A 7 -19.29 -17.96 -11.78
CA SER A 7 -19.92 -16.78 -12.40
C SER A 7 -20.38 -15.73 -11.37
N ILE A 8 -20.87 -16.14 -10.20
CA ILE A 8 -21.21 -15.22 -9.10
C ILE A 8 -19.94 -14.59 -8.53
N LEU A 9 -18.89 -15.39 -8.32
CA LEU A 9 -17.59 -14.86 -7.88
C LEU A 9 -17.03 -13.87 -8.91
N TYR A 10 -17.04 -14.24 -10.19
CA TYR A 10 -16.60 -13.36 -11.28
C TYR A 10 -17.42 -12.06 -11.32
N TRP A 11 -18.75 -12.16 -11.24
CA TRP A 11 -19.63 -10.99 -11.22
C TRP A 11 -19.39 -10.11 -9.99
N TYR A 12 -19.22 -10.72 -8.82
CA TYR A 12 -18.94 -10.02 -7.57
C TYR A 12 -17.59 -9.30 -7.63
N LEU A 13 -16.53 -9.97 -8.08
CA LEU A 13 -15.20 -9.39 -8.24
C LEU A 13 -15.20 -8.26 -9.27
N LYS A 14 -15.82 -8.46 -10.43
CA LYS A 14 -15.96 -7.43 -11.49
C LYS A 14 -16.76 -6.21 -11.03
N ARG A 15 -17.78 -6.40 -10.20
CA ARG A 15 -18.59 -5.31 -9.66
C ARG A 15 -17.88 -4.55 -8.54
N ARG A 16 -17.13 -5.27 -7.70
CA ARG A 16 -16.43 -4.67 -6.56
C ARG A 16 -15.18 -3.90 -6.99
N PHE A 17 -14.55 -4.36 -8.07
CA PHE A 17 -13.31 -3.80 -8.60
C PHE A 17 -13.51 -3.55 -10.11
N PRO A 18 -14.02 -2.37 -10.50
CA PRO A 18 -14.08 -2.00 -11.91
C PRO A 18 -12.65 -1.94 -12.45
N ALA A 19 -12.41 -2.56 -13.61
CA ALA A 19 -11.11 -2.51 -14.26
C ALA A 19 -10.76 -1.05 -14.59
N ASP A 20 -9.56 -0.62 -14.21
CA ASP A 20 -8.97 0.62 -14.70
C ASP A 20 -8.75 0.47 -16.22
N ASP A 21 -9.33 1.36 -17.02
CA ASP A 21 -9.32 1.34 -18.49
C ASP A 21 -7.90 1.40 -19.09
N THR A 22 -6.87 1.64 -18.26
CA THR A 22 -5.47 1.74 -18.66
C THR A 22 -4.68 0.41 -18.66
N LEU A 23 -5.26 -0.69 -18.17
CA LEU A 23 -4.56 -1.98 -18.03
C LEU A 23 -5.20 -3.10 -18.87
N ASP A 24 -4.35 -3.93 -19.50
CA ASP A 24 -4.75 -5.12 -20.25
C ASP A 24 -5.60 -6.05 -19.35
N THR A 25 -6.89 -6.18 -19.70
CA THR A 25 -7.94 -6.86 -18.92
C THR A 25 -7.96 -8.38 -19.11
N SER A 26 -6.90 -8.97 -19.66
CA SER A 26 -6.79 -10.41 -19.81
C SER A 26 -6.82 -11.14 -18.45
N PHE A 27 -7.68 -12.16 -18.34
CA PHE A 27 -8.11 -12.82 -17.11
C PHE A 27 -7.00 -13.21 -16.08
N PRO A 28 -5.78 -13.64 -16.45
CA PRO A 28 -4.76 -13.97 -15.45
C PRO A 28 -4.08 -12.73 -14.84
N PHE A 29 -4.04 -11.59 -15.55
CA PHE A 29 -3.28 -10.41 -15.10
C PHE A 29 -4.01 -9.63 -13.99
N TYR A 30 -5.34 -9.61 -14.03
CA TYR A 30 -6.17 -8.92 -13.05
C TYR A 30 -5.98 -9.41 -11.60
N PHE A 31 -5.73 -10.71 -11.41
CA PHE A 31 -5.50 -11.31 -10.09
C PHE A 31 -4.15 -10.94 -9.46
N THR A 32 -3.24 -10.36 -10.24
CA THR A 32 -1.87 -10.03 -9.81
C THR A 32 -1.67 -8.55 -9.49
N HIS A 33 -2.69 -7.72 -9.66
CA HIS A 33 -2.58 -6.30 -9.38
C HIS A 33 -2.69 -6.04 -7.87
N PHE A 34 -1.61 -5.52 -7.29
CA PHE A 34 -1.54 -5.12 -5.89
C PHE A 34 -1.22 -3.63 -5.86
N GLU A 35 -2.22 -2.79 -5.65
CA GLU A 35 -1.98 -1.40 -5.30
C GLU A 35 -1.75 -1.29 -3.79
N PRO A 36 -0.54 -0.94 -3.34
CA PRO A 36 -0.22 -0.94 -1.91
C PRO A 36 -0.75 0.32 -1.18
N LYS A 37 -1.41 1.21 -1.91
CA LYS A 37 -2.06 2.44 -1.42
C LYS A 37 -3.47 2.17 -0.89
N ASP A 38 -4.12 1.11 -1.35
CA ASP A 38 -5.44 0.70 -0.89
C ASP A 38 -5.35 -0.34 0.23
N GLY A 39 -6.40 -0.45 1.04
CA GLY A 39 -6.51 -1.46 2.09
C GLY A 39 -6.47 -2.89 1.54
N LEU A 40 -5.96 -3.84 2.33
CA LEU A 40 -5.88 -5.27 1.98
C LEU A 40 -7.24 -5.86 1.56
N GLU A 41 -8.33 -5.37 2.16
CA GLU A 41 -9.71 -5.74 1.91
C GLU A 41 -10.24 -5.30 0.53
N LEU A 42 -9.56 -4.35 -0.11
CA LEU A 42 -9.82 -3.86 -1.47
C LEU A 42 -8.98 -4.60 -2.52
N GLN A 43 -8.20 -5.61 -2.14
CA GLN A 43 -7.44 -6.37 -3.12
C GLN A 43 -8.17 -7.66 -3.51
N THR A 44 -8.45 -7.79 -4.81
CA THR A 44 -8.94 -9.01 -5.47
C THR A 44 -8.30 -10.32 -4.98
N PRO A 45 -6.96 -10.42 -4.81
CA PRO A 45 -6.32 -11.65 -4.34
C PRO A 45 -6.71 -12.07 -2.90
N PHE A 46 -7.03 -11.12 -2.02
CA PHE A 46 -7.51 -11.45 -0.67
C PHE A 46 -8.85 -12.19 -0.73
N TRP A 47 -9.81 -11.67 -1.48
CA TRP A 47 -11.11 -12.32 -1.66
C TRP A 47 -11.00 -13.64 -2.41
N ALA A 48 -10.10 -13.74 -3.41
CA ALA A 48 -9.83 -15.01 -4.08
C ALA A 48 -9.30 -16.08 -3.10
N SER A 49 -8.44 -15.70 -2.15
CA SER A 49 -7.90 -16.62 -1.14
C SER A 49 -8.95 -17.23 -0.20
N ILE A 50 -10.10 -16.56 -0.06
CA ILE A 50 -11.23 -17.02 0.76
C ILE A 50 -12.24 -17.79 -0.10
N PHE A 51 -12.65 -17.23 -1.24
CA PHE A 51 -13.71 -17.82 -2.07
C PHE A 51 -13.28 -19.10 -2.78
N ILE A 52 -12.01 -19.23 -3.20
CA ILE A 52 -11.54 -20.44 -3.90
C ILE A 52 -11.68 -21.69 -3.01
N PRO A 53 -11.17 -21.71 -1.76
CA PRO A 53 -11.40 -22.83 -0.83
C PRO A 53 -12.87 -23.13 -0.55
N ILE A 54 -13.72 -22.11 -0.45
CA ILE A 54 -15.18 -22.29 -0.23
C ILE A 54 -15.84 -22.97 -1.43
N ILE A 55 -15.51 -22.53 -2.65
CA ILE A 55 -16.02 -23.15 -3.87
C ILE A 55 -15.55 -24.60 -3.96
N LEU A 56 -14.26 -24.86 -3.66
CA LEU A 56 -13.71 -26.21 -3.62
C LEU A 56 -14.41 -27.10 -2.59
N PHE A 57 -14.73 -26.57 -1.40
CA PHE A 57 -15.50 -27.27 -0.38
C PHE A 57 -16.87 -27.70 -0.89
N ILE A 58 -17.62 -26.78 -1.51
CA ILE A 58 -18.96 -27.11 -2.04
C ILE A 58 -18.84 -28.12 -3.19
N CYS A 59 -17.88 -27.95 -4.09
CA CYS A 59 -17.69 -28.84 -5.22
C CYS A 59 -17.37 -30.27 -4.76
N THR A 60 -16.37 -30.42 -3.90
CA THR A 60 -15.97 -31.73 -3.38
C THR A 60 -16.98 -32.30 -2.39
N GLY A 61 -17.69 -31.44 -1.64
CA GLY A 61 -18.76 -31.82 -0.73
C GLY A 61 -19.93 -32.46 -1.45
N ILE A 62 -20.38 -31.91 -2.59
CA ILE A 62 -21.47 -32.51 -3.39
C ILE A 62 -21.13 -33.94 -3.81
N PHE A 63 -19.87 -34.21 -4.19
CA PHE A 63 -19.43 -35.57 -4.50
C PHE A 63 -19.33 -36.45 -3.26
N ALA A 64 -18.78 -35.93 -2.16
CA ALA A 64 -18.58 -36.68 -0.91
C ALA A 64 -19.91 -37.05 -0.23
N TRP A 65 -20.94 -36.22 -0.36
CA TRP A 65 -22.26 -36.42 0.26
C TRP A 65 -23.25 -37.14 -0.64
N SER A 66 -22.86 -37.48 -1.88
CA SER A 66 -23.71 -38.20 -2.81
C SER A 66 -24.11 -39.56 -2.23
N GLY A 67 -25.41 -39.80 -2.06
CA GLY A 67 -25.95 -41.05 -1.49
C GLY A 67 -25.94 -41.12 0.04
N SER A 68 -25.53 -40.06 0.74
CA SER A 68 -25.61 -39.96 2.21
C SER A 68 -26.87 -39.20 2.63
N THR A 69 -27.56 -39.66 3.68
CA THR A 69 -28.69 -38.94 4.27
C THR A 69 -28.21 -38.11 5.47
N PRO A 70 -28.66 -36.85 5.62
CA PRO A 70 -28.28 -36.04 6.77
C PRO A 70 -28.85 -36.66 8.06
N ASP A 71 -27.95 -37.00 8.98
CA ASP A 71 -28.27 -37.46 10.33
C ASP A 71 -27.63 -36.48 11.34
N LEU A 72 -28.46 -35.93 12.22
CA LEU A 72 -28.07 -34.96 13.26
C LEU A 72 -27.73 -35.62 14.60
N SER A 73 -27.64 -36.96 14.64
CA SER A 73 -27.15 -37.70 15.78
C SER A 73 -25.64 -37.53 15.96
N ALA A 74 -25.12 -37.86 17.15
CA ALA A 74 -23.67 -37.88 17.40
C ALA A 74 -22.93 -38.80 16.41
N GLN A 75 -23.54 -39.94 16.04
CA GLN A 75 -22.98 -40.85 15.05
C GLN A 75 -23.01 -40.27 13.64
N GLY A 76 -24.07 -39.53 13.30
CA GLY A 76 -24.18 -38.78 12.05
C GLY A 76 -23.06 -37.76 11.87
N PHE A 77 -22.69 -37.02 12.93
CA PHE A 77 -21.57 -36.09 12.89
C PHE A 77 -20.21 -36.79 12.67
N ILE A 78 -19.97 -37.95 13.31
CA ILE A 78 -18.74 -38.73 13.11
C ILE A 78 -18.64 -39.18 11.65
N THR A 79 -19.73 -39.72 11.10
CA THR A 79 -19.79 -40.14 9.69
C THR A 79 -19.58 -38.96 8.75
N PHE A 80 -20.20 -37.80 9.03
CA PHE A 80 -20.01 -36.58 8.25
C PHE A 80 -18.54 -36.14 8.21
N LEU A 81 -17.85 -36.14 9.35
CA LEU A 81 -16.44 -35.79 9.42
C LEU A 81 -15.57 -36.76 8.62
N LEU A 82 -15.87 -38.05 8.67
CA LEU A 82 -15.16 -39.08 7.91
C LEU A 82 -15.32 -38.92 6.40
N ILE A 83 -16.55 -38.72 5.90
CA ILE A 83 -16.79 -38.56 4.46
C ILE A 83 -16.31 -37.18 3.96
N SER A 84 -16.28 -36.17 4.83
CA SER A 84 -15.94 -34.78 4.46
C SER A 84 -14.47 -34.43 4.69
N GLN A 85 -13.58 -35.39 4.95
CA GLN A 85 -12.15 -35.12 5.20
C GLN A 85 -11.49 -34.29 4.09
N LEU A 86 -11.72 -34.65 2.82
CA LEU A 86 -11.19 -33.92 1.67
C LEU A 86 -11.80 -32.51 1.53
N PRO A 87 -13.14 -32.34 1.51
CA PRO A 87 -13.76 -31.02 1.50
C PRO A 87 -13.26 -30.11 2.64
N ILE A 88 -13.23 -30.62 3.87
CA ILE A 88 -12.80 -29.85 5.06
C ILE A 88 -11.32 -29.49 4.94
N GLY A 89 -10.48 -30.40 4.46
CA GLY A 89 -9.06 -30.12 4.22
C GLY A 89 -8.84 -29.00 3.20
N LEU A 90 -9.61 -28.99 2.12
CA LEU A 90 -9.57 -27.92 1.12
C LEU A 90 -10.09 -26.59 1.69
N LEU A 91 -11.14 -26.63 2.51
CA LEU A 91 -11.64 -25.44 3.20
C LEU A 91 -10.59 -24.86 4.17
N ALA A 92 -9.85 -25.74 4.86
CA ALA A 92 -8.79 -25.34 5.77
C ALA A 92 -7.66 -24.55 5.09
N LEU A 93 -7.46 -24.71 3.77
CA LEU A 93 -6.51 -23.90 2.98
C LEU A 93 -6.87 -22.41 2.93
N ALA A 94 -8.11 -22.02 3.24
CA ALA A 94 -8.49 -20.60 3.33
C ALA A 94 -7.63 -19.83 4.34
N ILE A 95 -7.31 -20.44 5.48
CA ILE A 95 -6.54 -19.79 6.55
C ILE A 95 -5.11 -19.47 6.08
N PRO A 96 -4.28 -20.44 5.62
CA PRO A 96 -2.92 -20.14 5.17
C PRO A 96 -2.89 -19.23 3.94
N LEU A 97 -3.86 -19.34 3.01
CA LEU A 97 -3.92 -18.46 1.84
C LEU A 97 -4.28 -17.01 2.22
N ALA A 98 -5.22 -16.80 3.13
CA ALA A 98 -5.56 -15.47 3.64
C ALA A 98 -4.38 -14.83 4.41
N VAL A 99 -3.66 -15.63 5.21
CA VAL A 99 -2.44 -15.16 5.90
C VAL A 99 -1.35 -14.79 4.88
N LEU A 100 -1.12 -15.62 3.86
CA LEU A 100 -0.11 -15.37 2.84
C LEU A 100 -0.39 -14.07 2.06
N THR A 101 -1.63 -13.87 1.62
CA THR A 101 -2.01 -12.64 0.90
C THR A 101 -1.82 -11.40 1.78
N GLY A 102 -2.19 -11.47 3.06
CA GLY A 102 -1.93 -10.40 4.01
C GLY A 102 -0.44 -10.09 4.21
N ARG A 103 0.42 -11.12 4.23
CA ARG A 103 1.88 -10.92 4.34
C ARG A 103 2.47 -10.27 3.10
N ILE A 104 2.08 -10.72 1.91
CA ILE A 104 2.52 -10.13 0.64
C ILE A 104 2.13 -8.64 0.57
N HIS A 105 0.91 -8.31 0.98
CA HIS A 105 0.44 -6.94 1.05
C HIS A 105 1.27 -6.09 2.02
N GLY A 106 1.48 -6.60 3.24
CA GLY A 106 2.31 -5.92 4.24
C GLY A 106 3.74 -5.67 3.74
N THR A 107 4.36 -6.63 3.08
CA THR A 107 5.69 -6.46 2.48
C THR A 107 5.70 -5.36 1.40
N LYS A 108 4.68 -5.30 0.54
CA LYS A 108 4.56 -4.25 -0.48
C LYS A 108 4.35 -2.87 0.14
N GLN A 109 3.52 -2.77 1.18
CA GLN A 109 3.33 -1.52 1.92
C GLN A 109 4.65 -1.05 2.55
N THR A 110 5.39 -1.93 3.21
CA THR A 110 6.70 -1.61 3.79
C THR A 110 7.68 -1.15 2.72
N ALA A 111 7.72 -1.82 1.56
CA ALA A 111 8.59 -1.41 0.46
C ALA A 111 8.29 0.01 -0.02
N LEU A 112 7.00 0.37 -0.20
CA LEU A 112 6.61 1.75 -0.55
C LEU A 112 6.97 2.76 0.54
N GLN A 113 6.83 2.39 1.81
CA GLN A 113 7.19 3.28 2.92
C GLN A 113 8.70 3.56 2.94
N ILE A 114 9.53 2.55 2.67
CA ILE A 114 10.98 2.70 2.55
C ILE A 114 11.34 3.62 1.38
N GLU A 115 10.70 3.43 0.22
CA GLU A 115 10.93 4.28 -0.95
C GLU A 115 10.59 5.76 -0.66
N LYS A 116 9.43 6.01 -0.06
CA LYS A 116 9.02 7.36 0.35
C LYS A 116 9.99 7.98 1.36
N ALA A 117 10.46 7.19 2.32
CA ALA A 117 11.45 7.64 3.30
C ALA A 117 12.77 8.03 2.62
N ASN A 118 13.24 7.24 1.67
CA ASN A 118 14.47 7.54 0.92
C ASN A 118 14.35 8.85 0.12
N VAL A 119 13.24 9.05 -0.59
CA VAL A 119 12.97 10.29 -1.32
C VAL A 119 12.90 11.50 -0.36
N GLN A 120 12.33 11.32 0.83
CA GLN A 120 12.31 12.37 1.83
C GLN A 120 13.70 12.71 2.37
N ILE A 121 14.56 11.71 2.59
CA ILE A 121 15.96 11.90 2.99
C ILE A 121 16.70 12.71 1.91
N GLU A 122 16.61 12.32 0.65
CA GLU A 122 17.26 13.02 -0.46
C GLU A 122 16.81 14.49 -0.57
N ASN A 123 15.50 14.73 -0.49
CA ASN A 123 14.97 16.10 -0.50
C ASN A 123 15.46 16.93 0.70
N THR A 124 15.60 16.29 1.87
CA THR A 124 16.11 16.96 3.08
C THR A 124 17.58 17.31 2.93
N GLU A 125 18.39 16.39 2.40
CA GLU A 125 19.82 16.65 2.12
C GLU A 125 20.00 17.83 1.16
N LYS A 126 19.19 17.89 0.10
CA LYS A 126 19.18 19.01 -0.84
C LYS A 126 18.83 20.34 -0.14
N GLN A 127 17.79 20.35 0.69
CA GLN A 127 17.40 21.54 1.45
C GLN A 127 18.50 21.99 2.43
N ILE A 128 19.19 21.06 3.08
CA ILE A 128 20.33 21.37 3.96
C ILE A 128 21.45 22.03 3.16
N LEU A 129 21.80 21.48 1.99
CA LEU A 129 22.85 22.04 1.13
C LEU A 129 22.50 23.46 0.65
N GLU A 130 21.27 23.65 0.16
CA GLU A 130 20.79 24.97 -0.28
C GLU A 130 20.80 25.99 0.86
N THR A 131 20.38 25.58 2.06
CA THR A 131 20.39 26.42 3.27
C THR A 131 21.82 26.77 3.68
N GLN A 132 22.75 25.82 3.65
CA GLN A 132 24.16 26.08 3.94
C GLN A 132 24.79 27.07 2.95
N GLN A 133 24.45 26.97 1.67
CA GLN A 133 24.93 27.90 0.65
C GLN A 133 24.35 29.30 0.88
N LYS A 134 23.04 29.41 1.12
CA LYS A 134 22.39 30.69 1.45
C LYS A 134 23.00 31.32 2.69
N ASN A 135 23.15 30.57 3.77
CA ASN A 135 23.75 31.05 5.02
C ASN A 135 25.16 31.62 4.80
N LYS A 136 26.00 30.99 3.97
CA LYS A 136 27.33 31.50 3.63
C LYS A 136 27.27 32.82 2.86
N THR A 137 26.39 32.90 1.86
CA THR A 137 26.20 34.13 1.07
C THR A 137 25.61 35.25 1.92
N ASP A 138 24.59 34.96 2.72
CA ASP A 138 23.93 35.91 3.61
C ASP A 138 24.91 36.46 4.65
N LEU A 139 25.79 35.62 5.20
CA LEU A 139 26.86 36.05 6.10
C LEU A 139 27.83 37.03 5.41
N TYR A 140 28.27 36.70 4.19
CA TYR A 140 29.14 37.58 3.40
C TYR A 140 28.46 38.93 3.10
N LEU A 141 27.21 38.89 2.64
CA LEU A 141 26.43 40.08 2.32
C LEU A 141 26.17 40.94 3.55
N ALA A 142 25.89 40.33 4.71
CA ALA A 142 25.71 41.04 5.98
C ALA A 142 27.00 41.78 6.40
N HIS A 143 28.16 41.12 6.31
CA HIS A 143 29.44 41.76 6.60
C HIS A 143 29.75 42.93 5.67
N TYR A 144 29.55 42.72 4.35
CA TYR A 144 29.75 43.77 3.36
C TYR A 144 28.83 44.98 3.60
N LYS A 145 27.54 44.72 3.84
CA LYS A 145 26.54 45.77 4.14
C LYS A 145 26.92 46.56 5.38
N HIS A 146 27.26 45.88 6.48
CA HIS A 146 27.67 46.52 7.73
C HIS A 146 28.91 47.42 7.53
N PHE A 147 29.90 46.96 6.75
CA PHE A 147 31.07 47.77 6.42
C PHE A 147 30.73 48.99 5.56
N SER A 148 29.90 48.83 4.53
CA SER A 148 29.46 49.92 3.66
C SER A 148 28.68 50.98 4.43
N GLU A 149 27.76 50.57 5.31
CA GLU A 149 27.01 51.47 6.18
C GLU A 149 27.93 52.29 7.10
N HIS A 150 28.99 51.67 7.63
CA HIS A 150 29.99 52.36 8.43
C HIS A 150 30.77 53.42 7.62
N LEU A 151 31.16 53.11 6.38
CA LEU A 151 31.82 54.08 5.51
C LEU A 151 30.92 55.28 5.17
N VAL A 152 29.65 55.04 4.85
CA VAL A 152 28.66 56.11 4.61
C VAL A 152 28.48 56.99 5.84
N ALA A 153 28.42 56.38 7.04
CA ALA A 153 28.32 57.13 8.28
C ALA A 153 29.56 58.00 8.56
N LEU A 154 30.76 57.52 8.23
CA LEU A 154 31.99 58.31 8.33
C LEU A 154 32.01 59.48 7.34
N GLU A 155 31.59 59.26 6.09
CA GLU A 155 31.52 60.30 5.08
C GLU A 155 30.54 61.42 5.49
N ALA A 156 29.37 61.05 6.01
CA ALA A 156 28.39 62.00 6.53
C ALA A 156 28.95 62.83 7.70
N LYS A 157 29.65 62.18 8.65
CA LYS A 157 30.34 62.88 9.74
C LYS A 157 31.40 63.85 9.24
N TRP A 158 32.24 63.43 8.30
CA TRP A 158 33.29 64.28 7.73
C TRP A 158 32.72 65.51 7.02
N LYS A 159 31.68 65.34 6.19
CA LYS A 159 30.98 66.46 5.52
C LYS A 159 30.42 67.47 6.52
N ASN A 160 29.85 67.01 7.63
CA ASN A 160 29.34 67.89 8.68
C ASN A 160 30.46 68.66 9.40
N THR A 161 31.61 68.02 9.69
CA THR A 161 32.76 68.69 10.31
C THR A 161 33.36 69.77 9.40
N VAL A 162 33.48 69.49 8.09
CA VAL A 162 34.02 70.45 7.11
C VAL A 162 33.06 71.64 6.91
N ASN A 163 31.75 71.40 6.85
CA ASN A 163 30.77 72.46 6.67
C ASN A 163 30.48 73.27 7.96
N GLY A 164 30.69 72.70 9.15
CA GLY A 164 30.55 73.40 10.43
C GLY A 164 31.76 74.25 10.85
N SER A 165 32.85 74.23 10.08
CA SER A 165 34.07 75.04 10.29
C SER A 165 34.12 76.31 9.43
N LYS A 166 33.05 76.65 8.70
CA LYS A 166 32.84 77.94 8.02
C LYS A 166 31.76 78.73 8.75
#